data_AF-A0A2S8SPC4-F1
#
_entry.id   AF-A0A2S8SPC4-F1
#
_cell.length_a   1.000
_cell.length_b   1.000
_cell.length_c   1.000
_cell.angle_alpha   90.00
_cell.angle_beta   90.00
_cell.angle_gamma   90.00
#
_symmetry.space_group_name_H-M   'P 1'
#
loop_
_entity.id
_entity.type
_entity.pdbx_description
1 polymer ?
#
loop_
_entity_poly.entity_id
_entity_poly.type
_entity_poly.pdbx_seq_one_letter_code
_entity_poly.pdbx_strand_id
1 'polypeptide(L)'
;MLSSRSDRTHSGKKLSVAVSYPRGLVIARTVRSLTLKGALLGGLLGFSHAAYMHSSGQRSERGNAALAAVAGETALWALSGAAAGLSGSLAYAVVGGPVGAAVGVAGAALVGSGTFSSVPSIAAMPQKIGEKTQVALGYAPPGEASLYRMTSFDNDIKEDAPPPAPLYHGPWNDRVVFLGMNIGPTRKASHLMGENVDVTAILPGALQDRIRVGTTTYDLRGPRGIAAFVSTLGLAPQAAAGTRKAFAMCEKEARDELAGLARIWARGERGAKIPSRLVLAGHSNGDGVWGDDNGSLRLGPLLELSRALPHATSQIEDAFVTGCYSGGEVTMEQYLLVFPRAKTIWAYEAQAPGVDNGATIDQAGWERATRGRNAAVVPTGSAVAGKKLAVWSFKSGYHATKPPLTLAQLRGKVQWMEENFQRPAMNGQNYTYDGQWRVPISITDPNTGLVRQYYSWLVRLSQRRDLPSDERALWVEKKHQTIRLLYFGATVAPHFQREYGAEIGRGYAKLGLKAPDFGRLNRAQALQEVDKYLAKLDKKPGAAPEAQQIGTLLQRGVQDLDPGIIPDGWV
;
A
#
# COMPACT_ATOMS: atom_id res chain seq x y z
N MET A 1 44.03 27.46 17.62
CA MET A 1 44.65 26.76 16.49
C MET A 1 43.97 25.41 16.32
N LEU A 2 43.11 25.28 15.32
CA LEU A 2 42.93 24.12 14.43
C LEU A 2 41.71 24.43 13.55
N SER A 3 42.02 24.79 12.31
CA SER A 3 41.12 25.16 11.23
C SER A 3 40.76 23.90 10.45
N SER A 4 39.47 23.61 10.27
CA SER A 4 39.01 22.66 9.25
C SER A 4 38.21 23.41 8.20
N ARG A 5 38.88 23.68 7.07
CA ARG A 5 38.30 24.15 5.81
C ARG A 5 37.26 23.13 5.32
N SER A 6 36.03 23.56 5.12
CA SER A 6 35.07 22.82 4.29
C SER A 6 35.27 23.24 2.84
N ASP A 7 35.81 22.34 2.01
CA ASP A 7 35.89 22.54 0.58
C ASP A 7 34.49 22.53 -0.03
N ARG A 8 34.10 23.70 -0.56
CA ARG A 8 32.97 23.87 -1.47
C ARG A 8 33.46 23.62 -2.90
N THR A 9 33.01 22.53 -3.51
CA THR A 9 33.03 22.37 -4.97
C THR A 9 31.67 21.89 -5.47
N HIS A 10 30.68 22.79 -5.45
CA HIS A 10 29.50 22.63 -6.30
C HIS A 10 29.84 23.17 -7.70
N SER A 11 30.16 22.27 -8.64
CA SER A 11 30.21 22.63 -10.06
C SER A 11 28.78 22.87 -10.56
N GLY A 12 28.44 24.14 -10.81
CA GLY A 12 27.17 24.59 -11.38
C GLY A 12 26.98 24.25 -12.86
N LYS A 13 27.17 22.99 -13.27
CA LYS A 13 26.79 22.55 -14.62
C LYS A 13 25.36 22.02 -14.60
N LYS A 14 24.45 22.74 -15.29
CA LYS A 14 23.12 22.22 -15.64
C LYS A 14 23.31 20.97 -16.50
N LEU A 15 22.92 19.81 -15.97
CA LEU A 15 22.77 18.58 -16.74
C LEU A 15 21.60 18.77 -17.71
N SER A 16 21.90 19.12 -18.96
CA SER A 16 20.96 18.99 -20.07
C SER A 16 20.99 17.52 -20.54
N VAL A 17 20.04 16.72 -20.09
CA VAL A 17 19.86 15.35 -20.58
C VAL A 17 19.13 15.43 -21.92
N ALA A 18 19.85 15.26 -23.02
CA ALA A 18 19.24 14.97 -24.30
C ALA A 18 18.75 13.52 -24.27
N VAL A 19 17.45 13.33 -24.07
CA VAL A 19 16.83 12.01 -24.06
C VAL A 19 16.67 11.53 -25.50
N SER A 20 17.61 10.72 -25.99
CA SER A 20 17.44 9.93 -27.20
C SER A 20 16.91 8.55 -26.81
N TYR A 21 15.66 8.25 -27.17
CA TYR A 21 15.03 6.96 -26.88
C TYR A 21 15.32 5.95 -28.01
N PRO A 22 15.93 4.78 -27.75
CA PRO A 22 15.97 3.70 -28.72
C PRO A 22 14.64 2.92 -28.68
N ARG A 23 13.52 3.58 -29.02
CA ARG A 23 12.17 2.98 -29.03
C ARG A 23 11.97 1.90 -30.10
N GLY A 24 12.76 1.93 -31.19
CA GLY A 24 12.50 1.09 -32.37
C GLY A 24 12.69 -0.42 -32.17
N LEU A 25 13.75 -0.84 -31.48
CA LEU A 25 14.15 -2.26 -31.43
C LEU A 25 13.28 -3.11 -30.48
N VAL A 26 12.85 -2.55 -29.35
CA VAL A 26 12.03 -3.26 -28.35
C VAL A 26 10.56 -3.37 -28.81
N ILE A 27 10.03 -2.30 -29.43
CA ILE A 27 8.68 -2.30 -30.01
C ILE A 27 8.62 -3.32 -31.16
N ALA A 28 9.62 -3.34 -32.06
CA ALA A 28 9.65 -4.29 -33.18
C ALA A 28 9.66 -5.77 -32.73
N ARG A 29 10.41 -6.11 -31.66
CA ARG A 29 10.43 -7.49 -31.12
C ARG A 29 9.10 -7.88 -30.46
N THR A 30 8.49 -6.97 -29.71
CA THR A 30 7.22 -7.23 -29.01
C THR A 30 6.07 -7.37 -30.00
N VAL A 31 6.01 -6.49 -31.00
CA VAL A 31 5.05 -6.56 -32.11
C VAL A 31 5.15 -7.89 -32.84
N ARG A 32 6.36 -8.30 -33.23
CA ARG A 32 6.58 -9.57 -33.94
C ARG A 32 6.13 -10.79 -33.13
N SER A 33 6.40 -10.81 -31.83
CA SER A 33 6.03 -11.91 -30.94
C SER A 33 4.50 -12.04 -30.78
N LEU A 34 3.81 -10.92 -30.56
CA LEU A 34 2.35 -10.90 -30.41
C LEU A 34 1.63 -11.26 -31.72
N THR A 35 2.12 -10.78 -32.86
CA THR A 35 1.59 -11.17 -34.19
C THR A 35 1.73 -12.67 -34.45
N LEU A 36 2.90 -13.26 -34.14
CA LEU A 36 3.14 -14.70 -34.30
C LEU A 36 2.24 -15.54 -33.39
N LYS A 37 2.08 -15.15 -32.12
CA LYS A 37 1.20 -15.84 -31.17
C LYS A 37 -0.27 -15.74 -31.58
N GLY A 38 -0.70 -14.57 -32.04
CA GLY A 38 -2.04 -14.37 -32.58
C GLY A 38 -2.31 -15.27 -33.79
N ALA A 39 -1.37 -15.36 -34.73
CA ALA A 39 -1.48 -16.21 -35.91
C ALA A 39 -1.60 -17.70 -35.55
N LEU A 40 -0.80 -18.17 -34.58
CA LEU A 40 -0.84 -19.56 -34.11
C LEU A 40 -2.17 -19.91 -33.44
N LEU A 41 -2.67 -19.03 -32.57
CA LEU A 41 -3.97 -19.21 -31.92
C LEU A 41 -5.11 -19.21 -32.93
N GLY A 42 -5.09 -18.27 -33.88
CA GLY A 42 -6.04 -18.22 -34.99
C GLY A 42 -6.05 -19.52 -35.78
N GLY A 43 -4.88 -20.00 -36.21
CA GLY A 43 -4.76 -21.26 -36.95
C GLY A 43 -5.30 -22.47 -36.18
N LEU A 44 -5.00 -22.59 -34.89
CA LEU A 44 -5.52 -23.69 -34.05
C LEU A 44 -7.05 -23.68 -33.93
N LEU A 45 -7.64 -22.49 -33.77
CA LEU A 45 -9.09 -22.34 -33.69
C LEU A 45 -9.76 -22.61 -35.03
N GLY A 46 -9.19 -22.12 -36.14
CA GLY A 46 -9.67 -22.39 -37.49
C GLY A 46 -9.64 -23.88 -37.84
N PHE A 47 -8.54 -24.57 -37.52
CA PHE A 47 -8.43 -26.02 -37.72
C PHE A 47 -9.46 -26.79 -36.90
N SER A 48 -9.61 -26.44 -35.61
CA SER A 48 -10.57 -27.10 -34.72
C SER A 48 -12.02 -26.90 -35.19
N HIS A 49 -12.35 -25.70 -35.66
CA HIS A 49 -13.66 -25.40 -36.23
C HIS A 49 -13.91 -26.18 -37.52
N ALA A 50 -12.96 -26.17 -38.46
CA ALA A 50 -13.10 -26.88 -39.73
C ALA A 50 -13.22 -28.40 -39.52
N ALA A 51 -12.45 -28.97 -38.60
CA ALA A 51 -12.54 -30.38 -38.22
C ALA A 51 -13.90 -30.72 -37.57
N TYR A 52 -14.46 -29.82 -36.77
CA TYR A 52 -15.79 -29.98 -36.17
C TYR A 52 -16.90 -29.93 -37.23
N MET A 53 -16.87 -28.95 -38.14
CA MET A 53 -17.86 -28.82 -39.21
C MET A 53 -17.86 -30.04 -40.14
N HIS A 54 -16.67 -30.64 -40.36
CA HIS A 54 -16.55 -31.83 -41.17
C HIS A 54 -17.04 -33.11 -40.44
N SER A 55 -16.71 -33.27 -39.16
CA SER A 55 -17.14 -34.45 -38.38
C SER A 55 -18.63 -34.43 -38.03
N SER A 56 -19.25 -33.26 -37.93
CA SER A 56 -20.68 -33.08 -37.69
C SER A 56 -21.56 -33.25 -38.95
N GLY A 57 -20.96 -33.52 -40.12
CA GLY A 57 -21.70 -33.72 -41.38
C GLY A 57 -22.29 -32.43 -41.98
N GLN A 58 -21.91 -31.26 -41.47
CA GLN A 58 -22.37 -29.97 -41.99
C GLN A 58 -21.70 -29.56 -43.31
N ARG A 59 -20.73 -30.34 -43.80
CA ARG A 59 -20.17 -30.21 -45.15
C ARG A 59 -20.21 -31.55 -45.88
N SER A 60 -20.61 -31.49 -47.16
CA SER A 60 -20.74 -32.66 -48.04
C SER A 60 -19.45 -33.03 -48.79
N GLU A 61 -18.41 -32.21 -48.68
CA GLU A 61 -17.13 -32.42 -49.36
C GLU A 61 -16.38 -33.64 -48.79
N ARG A 62 -15.69 -34.39 -49.65
CA ARG A 62 -14.92 -35.58 -49.26
C ARG A 62 -13.54 -35.58 -49.93
N GLY A 63 -12.57 -36.24 -49.29
CA GLY A 63 -11.22 -36.44 -49.84
C GLY A 63 -10.40 -35.15 -49.92
N ASN A 64 -9.71 -34.93 -51.04
CA ASN A 64 -8.78 -33.80 -51.19
C ASN A 64 -9.48 -32.42 -51.14
N ALA A 65 -10.77 -32.34 -51.51
CA ALA A 65 -11.56 -31.11 -51.43
C ALA A 65 -11.77 -30.67 -49.97
N ALA A 66 -12.04 -31.62 -49.08
CA ALA A 66 -12.19 -31.37 -47.66
C ALA A 66 -10.89 -30.88 -47.00
N LEU A 67 -9.75 -31.47 -47.38
CA LEU A 67 -8.44 -31.04 -46.92
C LEU A 67 -8.12 -29.61 -47.38
N ALA A 68 -8.47 -29.26 -48.62
CA ALA A 68 -8.31 -27.90 -49.13
C ALA A 68 -9.21 -26.90 -48.40
N ALA A 69 -10.45 -27.27 -48.07
CA ALA A 69 -11.37 -26.43 -47.32
C ALA A 69 -10.91 -26.20 -45.86
N VAL A 70 -10.43 -27.25 -45.19
CA VAL A 70 -9.84 -27.16 -43.83
C VAL A 70 -8.58 -26.29 -43.85
N ALA A 71 -7.71 -26.47 -44.84
CA ALA A 71 -6.50 -25.65 -44.99
C ALA A 71 -6.83 -24.18 -45.28
N GLY A 72 -7.81 -23.92 -46.13
CA GLY A 72 -8.29 -22.57 -46.46
C GLY A 72 -8.85 -21.83 -45.24
N GLU A 73 -9.68 -22.49 -44.44
CA GLU A 73 -10.21 -21.91 -43.19
C GLU A 73 -9.13 -21.71 -42.14
N THR A 74 -8.25 -22.70 -41.95
CA THR A 74 -7.11 -22.58 -41.02
C THR A 74 -6.23 -21.38 -41.38
N ALA A 75 -5.97 -21.17 -42.68
CA ALA A 75 -5.20 -20.02 -43.16
C ALA A 75 -5.95 -18.70 -42.93
N LEU A 76 -7.26 -18.65 -43.17
CA LEU A 76 -8.08 -17.45 -42.95
C LEU A 76 -8.05 -17.04 -41.47
N TRP A 77 -8.24 -18.00 -40.55
CA TRP A 77 -8.20 -17.74 -39.12
C TRP A 77 -6.81 -17.38 -38.61
N ALA A 78 -5.75 -17.97 -39.18
CA ALA A 78 -4.37 -17.58 -38.87
C ALA A 78 -4.08 -16.12 -39.29
N LEU A 79 -4.60 -15.69 -40.45
CA LEU A 79 -4.50 -14.29 -40.91
C LEU A 79 -5.28 -13.33 -40.00
N SER A 80 -6.49 -13.71 -39.59
CA SER A 80 -7.28 -12.92 -38.62
C SER A 80 -6.58 -12.83 -37.27
N GLY A 81 -5.98 -13.92 -36.79
CA GLY A 81 -5.17 -13.95 -35.58
C GLY A 81 -3.89 -13.09 -35.68
N ALA A 82 -3.25 -13.04 -36.85
CA ALA A 82 -2.11 -12.16 -37.10
C ALA A 82 -2.51 -10.68 -37.09
N ALA A 83 -3.62 -10.32 -37.74
CA ALA A 83 -4.16 -8.96 -37.76
C ALA A 83 -4.51 -8.48 -36.34
N ALA A 84 -5.16 -9.35 -35.57
CA ALA A 84 -5.44 -9.17 -34.15
C ALA A 84 -4.17 -8.91 -33.31
N GLY A 85 -3.13 -9.72 -33.49
CA GLY A 85 -1.85 -9.54 -32.83
C GLY A 85 -1.17 -8.22 -33.20
N LEU A 86 -1.27 -7.78 -34.46
CA LEU A 86 -0.78 -6.47 -34.91
C LEU A 86 -1.56 -5.31 -34.26
N SER A 87 -2.89 -5.37 -34.25
CA SER A 87 -3.74 -4.34 -33.61
C SER A 87 -3.48 -4.23 -32.12
N GLY A 88 -3.35 -5.36 -31.41
CA GLY A 88 -2.99 -5.39 -29.99
C GLY A 88 -1.58 -4.86 -29.71
N SER A 89 -0.64 -5.11 -30.63
CA SER A 89 0.71 -4.57 -30.52
C SER A 89 0.75 -3.06 -30.77
N LEU A 90 -0.08 -2.54 -31.68
CA LEU A 90 -0.25 -1.10 -31.91
C LEU A 90 -0.88 -0.43 -30.68
N ALA A 91 -1.94 -1.02 -30.11
CA ALA A 91 -2.55 -0.56 -28.87
C ALA A 91 -1.56 -0.60 -27.70
N TYR A 92 -0.74 -1.63 -27.59
CA TYR A 92 0.34 -1.71 -26.61
C TYR A 92 1.38 -0.60 -26.81
N ALA A 93 1.77 -0.30 -28.05
CA ALA A 93 2.75 0.74 -28.35
C ALA A 93 2.23 2.17 -28.09
N VAL A 94 0.90 2.38 -28.19
CA VAL A 94 0.26 3.70 -28.01
C VAL A 94 -0.20 3.92 -26.57
N VAL A 95 -0.80 2.91 -25.94
CA VAL A 95 -1.43 3.01 -24.61
C VAL A 95 -0.51 2.52 -23.49
N GLY A 96 0.43 1.62 -23.80
CA GLY A 96 1.36 1.06 -22.84
C GLY A 96 0.73 0.01 -21.91
N GLY A 97 1.50 -1.03 -21.59
CA GLY A 97 1.16 -1.98 -20.52
C GLY A 97 0.02 -2.98 -20.82
N PRO A 98 -0.44 -3.71 -19.79
CA PRO A 98 -1.37 -4.84 -19.92
C PRO A 98 -2.75 -4.47 -20.50
N VAL A 99 -3.18 -3.21 -20.31
CA VAL A 99 -4.45 -2.69 -20.84
C VAL A 99 -4.45 -2.67 -22.37
N GLY A 100 -3.32 -2.29 -22.99
CA GLY A 100 -3.18 -2.34 -24.46
C GLY A 100 -3.25 -3.76 -25.03
N ALA A 101 -2.77 -4.77 -24.29
CA ALA A 101 -2.86 -6.17 -24.68
C ALA A 101 -4.30 -6.71 -24.58
N ALA A 102 -5.04 -6.35 -23.53
CA ALA A 102 -6.44 -6.75 -23.35
C ALA A 102 -7.37 -6.14 -24.42
N VAL A 103 -7.20 -4.84 -24.73
CA VAL A 103 -7.93 -4.14 -25.80
C VAL A 103 -7.63 -4.78 -27.17
N GLY A 104 -6.38 -5.19 -27.40
CA GLY A 104 -5.97 -5.92 -28.60
C GLY A 104 -6.69 -7.25 -28.80
N VAL A 105 -6.78 -8.06 -27.74
CA VAL A 105 -7.48 -9.36 -27.75
C VAL A 105 -8.99 -9.18 -27.89
N ALA A 106 -9.57 -8.15 -27.28
CA ALA A 106 -10.99 -7.83 -27.44
C ALA A 106 -11.34 -7.35 -28.86
N GLY A 107 -10.48 -6.50 -29.46
CA GLY A 107 -10.63 -6.05 -30.86
C GLY A 107 -10.53 -7.21 -31.86
N ALA A 108 -9.63 -8.16 -31.61
CA ALA A 108 -9.51 -9.41 -32.37
C ALA A 108 -10.80 -10.23 -32.40
N ALA A 109 -11.41 -10.40 -31.21
CA ALA A 109 -12.66 -11.13 -31.05
C ALA A 109 -13.83 -10.42 -31.73
N LEU A 110 -13.84 -9.08 -31.77
CA LEU A 110 -14.83 -8.26 -32.47
C LEU A 110 -14.72 -8.34 -34.00
N VAL A 111 -13.51 -8.41 -34.56
CA VAL A 111 -13.31 -8.60 -36.01
C VAL A 111 -13.76 -10.01 -36.45
N GLY A 112 -13.62 -11.02 -35.59
CA GLY A 112 -14.16 -12.37 -35.83
C GLY A 112 -15.67 -12.52 -35.61
N SER A 113 -16.30 -11.65 -34.81
CA SER A 113 -17.74 -11.78 -34.46
C SER A 113 -18.69 -11.18 -35.50
N GLY A 114 -18.21 -10.29 -36.37
CA GLY A 114 -19.01 -9.71 -37.47
C GLY A 114 -19.55 -10.76 -38.45
N THR A 115 -18.97 -11.96 -38.49
CA THR A 115 -19.41 -13.08 -39.34
C THR A 115 -20.36 -14.07 -38.63
N PHE A 116 -20.57 -13.98 -37.30
CA PHE A 116 -21.23 -15.05 -36.52
C PHE A 116 -22.09 -14.54 -35.36
N SER A 117 -22.90 -13.50 -35.56
CA SER A 117 -23.85 -13.00 -34.56
C SER A 117 -24.99 -13.96 -34.18
N SER A 118 -25.08 -15.15 -34.79
CA SER A 118 -26.19 -16.09 -34.61
C SER A 118 -25.93 -17.28 -33.66
N VAL A 119 -24.74 -17.40 -33.05
CA VAL A 119 -24.41 -18.53 -32.15
C VAL A 119 -24.13 -18.04 -30.71
N PRO A 120 -25.08 -18.22 -29.77
CA PRO A 120 -24.99 -17.66 -28.40
C PRO A 120 -23.76 -18.13 -27.60
N SER A 121 -23.25 -19.34 -27.86
CA SER A 121 -22.06 -19.89 -27.18
C SER A 121 -20.77 -19.17 -27.55
N ILE A 122 -20.70 -18.57 -28.74
CA ILE A 122 -19.53 -17.81 -29.24
C ILE A 122 -19.59 -16.37 -28.70
N ALA A 123 -20.77 -15.78 -28.57
CA ALA A 123 -20.96 -14.43 -28.01
C ALA A 123 -20.50 -14.30 -26.55
N ALA A 124 -20.60 -15.36 -25.74
CA ALA A 124 -20.15 -15.40 -24.34
C ALA A 124 -18.66 -15.75 -24.16
N MET A 125 -17.97 -16.12 -25.24
CA MET A 125 -16.60 -16.63 -25.20
C MET A 125 -15.56 -15.55 -24.83
N PRO A 126 -15.64 -14.29 -25.30
CA PRO A 126 -14.69 -13.23 -24.93
C PRO A 126 -14.68 -12.95 -23.42
N GLN A 127 -15.86 -12.95 -22.79
CA GLN A 127 -16.00 -12.74 -21.35
C GLN A 127 -15.38 -13.89 -20.54
N LYS A 128 -15.69 -15.14 -20.91
CA LYS A 128 -15.13 -16.33 -20.25
C LYS A 128 -13.61 -16.49 -20.45
N ILE A 129 -13.09 -16.09 -21.62
CA ILE A 129 -11.64 -16.06 -21.86
C ILE A 129 -11.00 -14.95 -21.02
N GLY A 130 -11.63 -13.77 -20.90
CA GLY A 130 -11.19 -12.71 -19.99
C GLY A 130 -11.07 -13.17 -18.54
N GLU A 131 -12.13 -13.78 -18.00
CA GLU A 131 -12.17 -14.31 -16.64
C GLU A 131 -11.13 -15.42 -16.40
N LYS A 132 -11.01 -16.40 -17.30
CA LYS A 132 -10.02 -17.48 -17.17
C LYS A 132 -8.57 -17.01 -17.34
N THR A 133 -8.34 -16.00 -18.19
CA THR A 133 -7.01 -15.42 -18.40
C THR A 133 -6.57 -14.62 -17.17
N GLN A 134 -7.49 -13.92 -16.50
CA GLN A 134 -7.21 -13.25 -15.22
C GLN A 134 -6.86 -14.24 -14.11
N VAL A 135 -7.56 -15.38 -14.01
CA VAL A 135 -7.25 -16.44 -13.03
C VAL A 135 -5.92 -17.15 -13.35
N ALA A 136 -5.66 -17.51 -14.61
CA ALA A 136 -4.43 -18.19 -15.01
C ALA A 136 -3.16 -17.32 -14.91
N LEU A 137 -3.33 -15.99 -14.95
CA LEU A 137 -2.25 -15.02 -14.77
C LEU A 137 -2.12 -14.54 -13.30
N GLY A 138 -2.92 -15.08 -12.37
CA GLY A 138 -2.82 -14.77 -10.94
C GLY A 138 -3.43 -13.43 -10.51
N TYR A 139 -4.27 -12.80 -11.35
CA TYR A 139 -4.86 -11.49 -11.08
C TYR A 139 -6.21 -11.52 -10.32
N ALA A 140 -6.77 -12.70 -10.07
CA ALA A 140 -7.93 -12.85 -9.20
C ALA A 140 -7.64 -13.94 -8.15
N PRO A 141 -7.70 -13.63 -6.83
CA PRO A 141 -7.64 -14.66 -5.81
C PRO A 141 -8.88 -15.57 -5.92
N PRO A 142 -8.77 -16.88 -5.64
CA PRO A 142 -9.93 -17.77 -5.59
C PRO A 142 -10.93 -17.26 -4.54
N GLY A 143 -12.21 -17.26 -4.92
CA GLY A 143 -13.31 -16.48 -4.32
C GLY A 143 -13.69 -16.71 -2.86
N GLU A 144 -12.85 -17.38 -2.04
CA GLU A 144 -13.12 -17.62 -0.61
C GLU A 144 -11.89 -17.51 0.31
N ALA A 145 -10.74 -17.01 -0.15
CA ALA A 145 -9.58 -16.73 0.72
C ALA A 145 -9.74 -15.39 1.49
N SER A 146 -10.74 -15.33 2.38
CA SER A 146 -11.20 -14.13 3.11
C SER A 146 -10.34 -13.69 4.31
N LEU A 147 -9.04 -14.01 4.35
CA LEU A 147 -8.16 -13.55 5.45
C LEU A 147 -7.40 -12.25 5.16
N TYR A 148 -7.61 -11.65 4.00
CA TYR A 148 -7.10 -10.31 3.68
C TYR A 148 -8.23 -9.45 3.11
N ARG A 149 -8.82 -8.60 3.96
CA ARG A 149 -9.34 -7.31 3.47
C ARG A 149 -8.13 -6.39 3.38
N MET A 150 -7.82 -5.88 2.20
CA MET A 150 -6.92 -4.72 2.07
C MET A 150 -7.47 -3.61 2.95
N THR A 151 -6.90 -3.38 4.13
CA THR A 151 -7.13 -2.17 4.94
C THR A 151 -6.22 -1.03 4.47
N SER A 152 -5.95 -0.99 3.17
CA SER A 152 -5.08 -0.01 2.52
C SER A 152 -5.95 0.81 1.57
N PHE A 153 -6.25 2.06 1.93
CA PHE A 153 -7.38 2.84 1.37
C PHE A 153 -8.65 1.99 1.31
N ASP A 154 -9.42 2.03 2.40
CA ASP A 154 -10.66 1.28 2.56
C ASP A 154 -11.67 1.72 1.46
N ASN A 155 -11.57 1.14 0.26
CA ASN A 155 -12.54 1.34 -0.83
C ASN A 155 -13.94 0.86 -0.38
N ASP A 156 -14.02 0.05 0.69
CA ASP A 156 -15.24 -0.37 1.37
C ASP A 156 -15.82 0.73 2.28
N ILE A 157 -15.02 1.68 2.76
CA ILE A 157 -15.55 2.94 3.25
C ILE A 157 -15.90 3.76 2.02
N LYS A 158 -17.16 3.65 1.58
CA LYS A 158 -17.73 4.72 0.77
C LYS A 158 -17.42 6.03 1.49
N GLU A 159 -16.78 6.95 0.78
CA GLU A 159 -16.51 8.33 1.22
C GLU A 159 -17.82 9.12 1.38
N ASP A 160 -18.90 8.47 1.81
CA ASP A 160 -20.07 9.16 2.32
C ASP A 160 -19.54 10.08 3.42
N ALA A 161 -19.69 11.39 3.19
CA ALA A 161 -19.26 12.39 4.13
C ALA A 161 -19.80 11.99 5.51
N PRO A 162 -18.97 12.03 6.57
CA PRO A 162 -19.48 11.78 7.92
C PRO A 162 -20.69 12.68 8.14
N PRO A 163 -21.70 12.23 8.91
CA PRO A 163 -22.84 13.07 9.23
C PRO A 163 -22.30 14.43 9.73
N PRO A 164 -22.90 15.56 9.31
CA PRO A 164 -22.41 16.88 9.68
C PRO A 164 -22.17 16.94 11.19
N ALA A 165 -20.93 17.20 11.59
CA ALA A 165 -20.63 17.23 13.00
C ALA A 165 -21.46 18.33 13.66
N PRO A 166 -22.09 18.03 14.80
CA PRO A 166 -22.92 19.00 15.51
C PRO A 166 -22.08 20.24 15.86
N LEU A 167 -22.75 21.40 15.92
CA LEU A 167 -22.07 22.63 16.29
C LEU A 167 -21.63 22.54 17.76
N TYR A 168 -20.31 22.56 18.00
CA TYR A 168 -19.77 22.75 19.34
C TYR A 168 -19.77 24.24 19.69
N HIS A 169 -20.55 24.61 20.71
CA HIS A 169 -20.69 25.99 21.21
C HIS A 169 -19.94 26.23 22.53
N GLY A 170 -19.30 25.21 23.10
CA GLY A 170 -18.57 25.34 24.36
C GLY A 170 -17.23 26.06 24.20
N PRO A 171 -16.63 26.56 25.30
CA PRO A 171 -15.29 27.13 25.24
C PRO A 171 -14.29 26.03 24.89
N TRP A 172 -13.49 26.25 23.86
CA TRP A 172 -12.29 25.45 23.57
C TRP A 172 -11.32 25.45 24.77
N ASN A 173 -10.38 24.50 24.81
CA ASN A 173 -9.36 24.47 25.86
C ASN A 173 -8.00 24.02 25.34
N ASP A 174 -6.96 24.47 26.01
CA ASP A 174 -5.59 24.17 25.62
C ASP A 174 -5.12 22.76 26.05
N ARG A 175 -5.97 21.86 26.60
CA ARG A 175 -5.49 20.51 26.96
C ARG A 175 -5.21 19.68 25.70
N VAL A 176 -4.29 18.73 25.83
CA VAL A 176 -3.86 17.86 24.73
C VAL A 176 -4.16 16.40 25.05
N VAL A 177 -4.72 15.66 24.10
CA VAL A 177 -4.57 14.19 24.07
C VAL A 177 -3.30 13.87 23.30
N PHE A 178 -2.40 13.10 23.90
CA PHE A 178 -1.21 12.59 23.20
C PHE A 178 -1.36 11.09 23.02
N LEU A 179 -1.61 10.63 21.80
CA LEU A 179 -1.66 9.21 21.46
C LEU A 179 -0.35 8.80 20.81
N GLY A 180 0.42 7.97 21.49
CA GLY A 180 1.69 7.44 21.03
C GLY A 180 1.61 5.94 20.77
N MET A 181 2.15 5.48 19.65
CA MET A 181 2.23 4.04 19.32
C MET A 181 3.57 3.40 19.73
N ASN A 182 4.60 4.20 19.99
CA ASN A 182 5.98 3.75 20.28
C ASN A 182 6.37 3.98 21.73
N ILE A 183 6.31 2.96 22.61
CA ILE A 183 6.35 3.14 24.07
C ILE A 183 7.51 4.02 24.59
N GLY A 184 8.73 3.85 24.08
CA GLY A 184 9.90 4.60 24.55
C GLY A 184 9.88 6.06 24.06
N PRO A 185 10.04 6.29 22.74
CA PRO A 185 10.06 7.65 22.17
C PRO A 185 8.81 8.46 22.52
N THR A 186 7.61 7.87 22.43
CA THR A 186 6.37 8.62 22.65
C THR A 186 6.12 8.97 24.11
N ARG A 187 6.55 8.11 25.05
CA ARG A 187 6.52 8.46 26.48
C ARG A 187 7.38 9.68 26.76
N LYS A 188 8.61 9.72 26.24
CA LYS A 188 9.50 10.88 26.37
C LYS A 188 8.88 12.14 25.76
N ALA A 189 8.36 12.05 24.53
CA ALA A 189 7.72 13.18 23.86
C ALA A 189 6.49 13.71 24.63
N SER A 190 5.61 12.81 25.10
CA SER A 190 4.43 13.19 25.89
C SER A 190 4.80 13.84 27.23
N HIS A 191 5.87 13.36 27.88
CA HIS A 191 6.37 13.93 29.13
C HIS A 191 6.89 15.35 28.93
N LEU A 192 7.75 15.57 27.92
CA LEU A 192 8.29 16.90 27.59
C LEU A 192 7.18 17.89 27.19
N MET A 193 6.16 17.43 26.47
CA MET A 193 4.99 18.26 26.19
C MET A 193 4.24 18.62 27.48
N GLY A 194 4.07 17.64 28.39
CA GLY A 194 3.42 17.79 29.68
C GLY A 194 4.04 18.83 30.62
N GLU A 195 5.30 19.22 30.40
CA GLU A 195 5.95 20.31 31.15
C GLU A 195 5.31 21.69 30.89
N ASN A 196 4.61 21.85 29.76
CA ASN A 196 4.09 23.14 29.30
C ASN A 196 2.56 23.19 29.18
N VAL A 197 1.89 22.03 29.23
CA VAL A 197 0.45 21.89 29.00
C VAL A 197 -0.10 20.64 29.70
N ASP A 198 -1.38 20.66 30.08
CA ASP A 198 -2.08 19.46 30.57
C ASP A 198 -2.25 18.43 29.43
N VAL A 199 -1.54 17.31 29.55
CA VAL A 199 -1.50 16.20 28.59
C VAL A 199 -2.19 14.97 29.17
N THR A 200 -3.19 14.45 28.46
CA THR A 200 -3.72 13.10 28.67
C THR A 200 -3.02 12.14 27.69
N ALA A 201 -2.05 11.37 28.18
CA ALA A 201 -1.31 10.42 27.36
C ALA A 201 -2.07 9.08 27.19
N ILE A 202 -2.12 8.60 25.96
CA ILE A 202 -2.50 7.24 25.56
C ILE A 202 -1.24 6.63 24.96
N LEU A 203 -0.68 5.63 25.65
CA LEU A 203 0.58 4.97 25.27
C LEU A 203 0.33 3.46 25.26
N PRO A 204 1.16 2.67 24.54
CA PRO A 204 0.97 1.23 24.47
C PRO A 204 1.02 0.60 25.85
N GLY A 205 0.07 -0.30 26.12
CA GLY A 205 0.02 -1.07 27.35
C GLY A 205 1.20 -2.04 27.47
N ALA A 206 1.45 -2.52 28.70
CA ALA A 206 2.37 -3.65 28.90
C ALA A 206 1.82 -4.96 28.31
N LEU A 207 0.50 -5.04 28.13
CA LEU A 207 -0.19 -6.13 27.48
C LEU A 207 -1.03 -5.52 26.35
N GLN A 208 -0.64 -5.82 25.11
CA GLN A 208 -1.33 -5.34 23.92
C GLN A 208 -2.79 -5.82 23.89
N ASP A 209 -3.65 -5.00 23.27
CA ASP A 209 -5.10 -5.25 23.15
C ASP A 209 -5.79 -5.45 24.50
N ARG A 210 -5.28 -4.87 25.60
CA ARG A 210 -5.94 -4.92 26.90
C ARG A 210 -6.09 -3.54 27.50
N ILE A 211 -7.31 -3.24 27.94
CA ILE A 211 -7.59 -1.96 28.61
C ILE A 211 -8.21 -2.17 29.99
N ARG A 212 -7.71 -1.40 30.96
CA ARG A 212 -8.24 -1.38 32.32
C ARG A 212 -9.27 -0.25 32.48
N VAL A 213 -10.47 -0.60 32.95
CA VAL A 213 -11.53 0.34 33.34
C VAL A 213 -11.91 0.04 34.79
N GLY A 214 -11.55 0.94 35.71
CA GLY A 214 -11.67 0.70 37.14
C GLY A 214 -10.80 -0.48 37.59
N THR A 215 -11.42 -1.50 38.18
CA THR A 215 -10.76 -2.74 38.62
C THR A 215 -10.77 -3.84 37.56
N THR A 216 -11.50 -3.67 36.46
CA THR A 216 -11.67 -4.71 35.43
C THR A 216 -10.75 -4.46 34.24
N THR A 217 -10.09 -5.52 33.76
CA THR A 217 -9.32 -5.52 32.52
C THR A 217 -10.12 -6.23 31.43
N TYR A 218 -10.29 -5.58 30.29
CA TYR A 218 -11.00 -6.10 29.13
C TYR A 218 -10.01 -6.55 28.06
N ASP A 219 -10.24 -7.71 27.47
CA ASP A 219 -9.44 -8.29 26.38
C ASP A 219 -10.04 -7.93 25.01
N LEU A 220 -9.40 -7.02 24.30
CA LEU A 220 -9.88 -6.45 23.03
C LEU A 220 -9.50 -7.31 21.82
N ARG A 221 -8.83 -8.47 22.01
CA ARG A 221 -8.44 -9.35 20.90
C ARG A 221 -9.64 -9.99 20.20
N GLY A 222 -10.76 -10.14 20.92
CA GLY A 222 -11.98 -10.80 20.42
C GLY A 222 -13.24 -9.94 20.49
N PRO A 223 -14.28 -10.24 19.67
CA PRO A 223 -15.53 -9.49 19.64
C PRO A 223 -16.25 -9.38 20.98
N ARG A 224 -16.18 -10.43 21.83
CA ARG A 224 -16.81 -10.44 23.16
C ARG A 224 -16.21 -9.40 24.10
N GLY A 225 -14.89 -9.32 24.16
CA GLY A 225 -14.22 -8.37 25.04
C GLY A 225 -14.30 -6.93 24.52
N ILE A 226 -14.31 -6.73 23.19
CA ILE A 226 -14.66 -5.45 22.57
C ILE A 226 -16.07 -5.02 22.99
N ALA A 227 -17.07 -5.89 22.86
CA ALA A 227 -18.44 -5.58 23.25
C ALA A 227 -18.57 -5.26 24.75
N ALA A 228 -17.90 -6.04 25.61
CA ALA A 228 -17.88 -5.81 27.04
C ALA A 228 -17.25 -4.45 27.40
N PHE A 229 -16.10 -4.12 26.81
CA PHE A 229 -15.47 -2.81 26.97
C PHE A 229 -16.38 -1.67 26.50
N VAL A 230 -16.95 -1.76 25.30
CA VAL A 230 -17.81 -0.72 24.74
C VAL A 230 -19.04 -0.48 25.61
N SER A 231 -19.57 -1.52 26.27
CA SER A 231 -20.71 -1.36 27.19
C SER A 231 -20.40 -0.44 28.38
N THR A 232 -19.12 -0.34 28.79
CA THR A 232 -18.67 0.56 29.88
C THR A 232 -18.68 2.04 29.49
N LEU A 233 -18.73 2.35 28.18
CA LEU A 233 -18.63 3.71 27.68
C LEU A 233 -19.91 4.51 27.87
N GLY A 234 -21.04 3.85 28.18
CA GLY A 234 -22.35 4.47 28.39
C GLY A 234 -22.90 5.18 27.16
N LEU A 235 -22.56 4.69 25.96
CA LEU A 235 -22.97 5.24 24.68
C LEU A 235 -24.40 4.81 24.30
N ALA A 236 -25.08 5.63 23.49
CA ALA A 236 -26.31 5.21 22.84
C ALA A 236 -26.09 3.97 21.94
N PRO A 237 -27.11 3.12 21.69
CA PRO A 237 -26.94 1.86 20.96
C PRO A 237 -26.26 1.99 19.59
N GLN A 238 -26.58 3.04 18.82
CA GLN A 238 -25.99 3.31 17.51
C GLN A 238 -24.50 3.69 17.62
N ALA A 239 -24.15 4.61 18.52
CA ALA A 239 -22.76 5.00 18.78
C ALA A 239 -21.93 3.82 19.29
N ALA A 240 -22.52 2.97 20.15
CA ALA A 240 -21.88 1.74 20.61
C ALA A 240 -21.63 0.75 19.46
N ALA A 241 -22.57 0.60 18.53
CA ALA A 241 -22.41 -0.27 17.36
C ALA A 241 -21.30 0.23 16.41
N GLY A 242 -21.29 1.53 16.09
CA GLY A 242 -20.22 2.14 15.29
C GLY A 242 -18.85 2.03 15.97
N THR A 243 -18.80 2.25 17.28
CA THR A 243 -17.57 2.05 18.07
C THR A 243 -17.06 0.61 17.95
N ARG A 244 -17.92 -0.41 18.11
CA ARG A 244 -17.51 -1.82 17.92
C ARG A 244 -17.00 -2.10 16.51
N LYS A 245 -17.58 -1.47 15.48
CA LYS A 245 -17.11 -1.58 14.10
C LYS A 245 -15.72 -0.99 13.94
N ALA A 246 -15.44 0.18 14.52
CA ALA A 246 -14.10 0.77 14.53
C ALA A 246 -13.06 -0.19 15.14
N PHE A 247 -13.38 -0.86 16.25
CA PHE A 247 -12.50 -1.88 16.86
C PHE A 247 -12.27 -3.11 15.97
N ALA A 248 -13.31 -3.57 15.27
CA ALA A 248 -13.19 -4.72 14.37
C ALA A 248 -12.28 -4.40 13.17
N MET A 249 -12.26 -3.14 12.73
CA MET A 249 -11.38 -2.64 11.66
C MET A 249 -9.96 -2.36 12.15
N CYS A 250 -9.80 -2.06 13.43
CA CYS A 250 -8.49 -1.77 14.03
C CYS A 250 -7.63 -3.04 14.06
N GLU A 251 -6.39 -2.88 13.61
CA GLU A 251 -5.38 -3.94 13.65
C GLU A 251 -5.22 -4.44 15.08
N LYS A 252 -4.89 -5.73 15.22
CA LYS A 252 -4.52 -6.27 16.52
C LYS A 252 -3.31 -5.49 17.05
N GLU A 253 -3.16 -5.51 18.36
CA GLU A 253 -2.17 -4.80 19.14
C GLU A 253 -2.35 -3.28 19.22
N ALA A 254 -3.07 -2.63 18.30
CA ALA A 254 -3.38 -1.19 18.38
C ALA A 254 -4.71 -0.86 19.08
N ARG A 255 -5.43 -1.88 19.58
CA ARG A 255 -6.81 -1.68 20.06
C ARG A 255 -6.85 -1.02 21.42
N ASP A 256 -5.84 -1.19 22.26
CA ASP A 256 -5.80 -0.49 23.55
C ASP A 256 -5.57 1.02 23.41
N GLU A 257 -4.81 1.48 22.41
CA GLU A 257 -4.73 2.91 22.10
C GLU A 257 -6.05 3.45 21.57
N LEU A 258 -6.71 2.73 20.64
CA LEU A 258 -8.04 3.10 20.16
C LEU A 258 -9.06 3.11 21.31
N ALA A 259 -8.94 2.20 22.28
CA ALA A 259 -9.77 2.16 23.48
C ALA A 259 -9.49 3.30 24.46
N GLY A 260 -8.23 3.70 24.62
CA GLY A 260 -7.87 4.92 25.34
C GLY A 260 -8.56 6.14 24.75
N LEU A 261 -8.52 6.27 23.42
CA LEU A 261 -9.15 7.38 22.70
C LEU A 261 -10.68 7.32 22.81
N ALA A 262 -11.29 6.15 22.60
CA ALA A 262 -12.73 5.93 22.71
C ALA A 262 -13.26 6.27 24.11
N ARG A 263 -12.50 6.02 25.19
CA ARG A 263 -12.88 6.45 26.55
C ARG A 263 -12.95 7.96 26.70
N ILE A 264 -11.99 8.68 26.12
CA ILE A 264 -11.99 10.15 26.15
C ILE A 264 -13.17 10.65 25.33
N TRP A 265 -13.31 10.17 24.09
CA TRP A 265 -14.37 10.63 23.19
C TRP A 265 -15.77 10.26 23.68
N ALA A 266 -15.98 9.10 24.29
CA ALA A 266 -17.28 8.75 24.89
C ALA A 266 -17.71 9.70 26.01
N ARG A 267 -16.79 10.41 26.68
CA ARG A 267 -17.15 11.49 27.60
C ARG A 267 -17.63 12.72 26.83
N GLY A 268 -16.89 13.11 25.78
CA GLY A 268 -17.25 14.21 24.88
C GLY A 268 -18.61 14.01 24.23
N GLU A 269 -18.88 12.78 23.79
CA GLU A 269 -20.12 12.38 23.16
C GLU A 269 -21.32 12.53 24.11
N ARG A 270 -21.10 12.30 25.40
CA ARG A 270 -22.11 12.47 26.47
C ARG A 270 -22.16 13.90 27.03
N GLY A 271 -21.59 14.87 26.31
CA GLY A 271 -21.66 16.29 26.65
C GLY A 271 -20.56 16.80 27.60
N ALA A 272 -19.60 15.96 28.00
CA ALA A 272 -18.48 16.44 28.80
C ALA A 272 -17.46 17.21 27.94
N LYS A 273 -16.68 18.08 28.58
CA LYS A 273 -15.57 18.77 27.94
C LYS A 273 -14.32 17.88 27.86
N ILE A 274 -13.83 17.60 26.65
CA ILE A 274 -12.59 16.82 26.43
C ILE A 274 -11.42 17.74 26.04
N PRO A 275 -10.16 17.27 26.00
CA PRO A 275 -9.07 18.06 25.44
C PRO A 275 -9.35 18.41 23.97
N SER A 276 -9.10 19.66 23.58
CA SER A 276 -9.44 20.14 22.23
C SER A 276 -8.31 19.98 21.22
N ARG A 277 -7.15 19.50 21.66
CA ARG A 277 -5.96 19.33 20.81
C ARG A 277 -5.49 17.87 20.85
N LEU A 278 -5.04 17.34 19.73
CA LEU A 278 -4.65 15.94 19.59
C LEU A 278 -3.28 15.79 18.91
N VAL A 279 -2.42 14.96 19.48
CA VAL A 279 -1.19 14.49 18.83
C VAL A 279 -1.33 13.00 18.54
N LEU A 280 -1.07 12.60 17.29
CA LEU A 280 -0.93 11.20 16.86
C LEU A 280 0.54 10.94 16.54
N ALA A 281 1.22 10.13 17.34
CA ALA A 281 2.66 9.94 17.25
C ALA A 281 3.05 8.48 17.02
N GLY A 282 3.87 8.23 16.00
CA GLY A 282 4.37 6.90 15.66
C GLY A 282 5.10 6.90 14.32
N HIS A 283 5.44 5.72 13.82
CA HIS A 283 5.80 5.58 12.42
C HIS A 283 4.59 5.84 11.54
N SER A 284 4.81 6.32 10.33
CA SER A 284 3.74 6.55 9.37
C SER A 284 4.25 6.35 7.94
N ASN A 285 3.33 5.96 7.07
CA ASN A 285 3.47 5.88 5.63
C ASN A 285 2.37 6.68 4.94
N GLY A 286 1.65 7.50 5.72
CA GLY A 286 0.52 8.30 5.24
C GLY A 286 -0.87 7.69 5.39
N ASP A 287 -1.00 6.46 5.92
CA ASP A 287 -2.30 5.78 6.09
C ASP A 287 -2.72 5.63 7.56
N GLY A 288 -1.95 6.20 8.49
CA GLY A 288 -2.14 6.08 9.94
C GLY A 288 -0.82 6.19 10.71
N VAL A 289 -0.83 5.77 11.97
CA VAL A 289 0.37 5.65 12.82
C VAL A 289 0.52 4.23 13.35
N TRP A 290 1.75 3.72 13.46
CA TRP A 290 2.06 2.44 14.10
C TRP A 290 3.29 2.54 15.00
N GLY A 291 3.53 1.51 15.80
CA GLY A 291 4.72 1.41 16.64
C GLY A 291 5.55 0.16 16.35
N ASP A 292 6.78 0.18 16.83
CA ASP A 292 7.69 -0.97 16.89
C ASP A 292 7.07 -2.03 17.80
N ASP A 293 6.92 -3.26 17.28
CA ASP A 293 6.28 -4.37 18.01
C ASP A 293 4.89 -4.00 18.57
N ASN A 294 4.18 -3.13 17.85
CA ASN A 294 2.82 -2.71 18.14
C ASN A 294 1.98 -2.71 16.85
N GLY A 295 0.66 -2.68 16.98
CA GLY A 295 -0.26 -2.62 15.86
C GLY A 295 -0.25 -1.27 15.14
N SER A 296 -1.08 -1.18 14.09
CA SER A 296 -1.33 0.07 13.37
C SER A 296 -2.70 0.67 13.67
N LEU A 297 -2.70 1.93 14.10
CA LEU A 297 -3.89 2.78 14.12
C LEU A 297 -4.03 3.48 12.76
N ARG A 298 -4.71 2.80 11.84
CA ARG A 298 -5.04 3.33 10.50
C ARG A 298 -6.13 4.41 10.57
N LEU A 299 -6.24 5.21 9.51
CA LEU A 299 -7.27 6.25 9.42
C LEU A 299 -8.70 5.70 9.32
N GLY A 300 -8.90 4.52 8.72
CA GLY A 300 -10.23 3.89 8.61
C GLY A 300 -10.90 3.67 9.97
N PRO A 301 -10.28 2.92 10.91
CA PRO A 301 -10.77 2.78 12.28
C PRO A 301 -11.02 4.11 13.00
N LEU A 302 -10.12 5.10 12.80
CA LEU A 302 -10.25 6.41 13.43
C LEU A 302 -11.44 7.22 12.86
N LEU A 303 -11.66 7.16 11.55
CA LEU A 303 -12.81 7.75 10.87
C LEU A 303 -14.12 7.09 11.29
N GLU A 304 -14.15 5.76 11.38
CA GLU A 304 -15.32 5.03 11.87
C GLU A 304 -15.63 5.41 13.33
N LEU A 305 -14.62 5.56 14.18
CA LEU A 305 -14.80 6.04 15.55
C LEU A 305 -15.33 7.48 15.58
N SER A 306 -14.82 8.35 14.71
CA SER A 306 -15.31 9.74 14.59
C SER A 306 -16.78 9.80 14.16
N ARG A 307 -17.18 8.98 13.18
CA ARG A 307 -18.59 8.84 12.76
C ARG A 307 -19.49 8.32 13.87
N ALA A 308 -18.96 7.43 14.71
CA ALA A 308 -19.69 6.88 15.85
C ALA A 308 -19.83 7.89 17.02
N LEU A 309 -18.89 8.84 17.13
CA LEU A 309 -18.78 9.81 18.23
C LEU A 309 -18.62 11.26 17.72
N PRO A 310 -19.56 11.77 16.90
CA PRO A 310 -19.40 13.05 16.20
C PRO A 310 -19.44 14.27 17.14
N HIS A 311 -20.15 14.20 18.28
CA HIS A 311 -20.11 15.30 19.26
C HIS A 311 -18.73 15.39 19.90
N ALA A 312 -18.08 14.26 20.16
CA ALA A 312 -16.72 14.24 20.70
C ALA A 312 -15.71 14.83 19.71
N THR A 313 -15.70 14.38 18.47
CA THR A 313 -14.71 14.81 17.47
C THR A 313 -14.91 16.26 17.03
N SER A 314 -16.13 16.79 17.14
CA SER A 314 -16.41 18.22 16.99
C SER A 314 -15.66 19.11 18.02
N GLN A 315 -15.19 18.54 19.14
CA GLN A 315 -14.43 19.27 20.16
C GLN A 315 -12.91 19.32 19.87
N ILE A 316 -12.43 18.67 18.80
CA ILE A 316 -11.03 18.75 18.38
C ILE A 316 -10.85 19.92 17.42
N GLU A 317 -10.07 20.92 17.83
CA GLU A 317 -9.73 22.08 17.02
C GLU A 317 -8.35 22.02 16.39
N ASP A 318 -7.39 21.30 16.98
CA ASP A 318 -6.03 21.23 16.43
C ASP A 318 -5.49 19.81 16.50
N ALA A 319 -4.85 19.36 15.42
CA ALA A 319 -4.21 18.05 15.35
C ALA A 319 -2.75 18.16 14.87
N PHE A 320 -1.88 17.30 15.40
CA PHE A 320 -0.54 17.09 14.87
C PHE A 320 -0.25 15.60 14.71
N VAL A 321 -0.02 15.16 13.48
CA VAL A 321 0.39 13.78 13.19
C VAL A 321 1.90 13.70 12.98
N THR A 322 2.60 13.24 14.01
CA THR A 322 4.07 13.12 14.01
C THR A 322 4.50 11.72 13.55
N GLY A 323 4.53 11.54 12.24
CA GLY A 323 5.04 10.34 11.57
C GLY A 323 5.43 10.65 10.13
N CYS A 324 6.26 9.80 9.51
CA CYS A 324 6.71 10.03 8.14
C CYS A 324 5.53 10.04 7.16
N TYR A 325 5.53 10.97 6.20
CA TYR A 325 4.56 11.07 5.11
C TYR A 325 3.10 11.23 5.54
N SER A 326 2.87 11.66 6.78
CA SER A 326 1.54 11.86 7.34
C SER A 326 0.81 13.05 6.71
N GLY A 327 1.50 13.93 5.99
CA GLY A 327 0.99 15.22 5.52
C GLY A 327 0.64 15.30 4.03
N GLY A 328 0.36 14.18 3.37
CA GLY A 328 -0.13 14.18 1.98
C GLY A 328 -1.47 14.89 1.82
N GLU A 329 -1.77 15.41 0.63
CA GLU A 329 -3.00 16.17 0.35
C GLU A 329 -4.27 15.36 0.65
N VAL A 330 -4.39 14.14 0.12
CA VAL A 330 -5.54 13.25 0.42
C VAL A 330 -5.57 12.84 1.89
N THR A 331 -4.41 12.54 2.49
CA THR A 331 -4.33 12.21 3.91
C THR A 331 -4.85 13.38 4.77
N MET A 332 -4.56 14.62 4.36
CA MET A 332 -5.06 15.81 5.03
C MET A 332 -6.58 15.96 4.89
N GLU A 333 -7.14 15.72 3.70
CA GLU A 333 -8.59 15.65 3.50
C GLU A 333 -9.22 14.58 4.41
N GLN A 334 -8.59 13.42 4.56
CA GLN A 334 -9.06 12.36 5.46
C GLN A 334 -9.03 12.81 6.93
N TYR A 335 -8.00 13.52 7.38
CA TYR A 335 -8.02 14.08 8.73
C TYR A 335 -9.15 15.08 8.92
N LEU A 336 -9.55 15.83 7.88
CA LEU A 336 -10.71 16.72 7.97
C LEU A 336 -12.03 15.96 8.07
N LEU A 337 -12.11 14.74 7.54
CA LEU A 337 -13.25 13.85 7.79
C LEU A 337 -13.26 13.35 9.23
N VAL A 338 -12.08 13.07 9.81
CA VAL A 338 -11.96 12.64 11.21
C VAL A 338 -12.22 13.80 12.17
N PHE A 339 -11.70 14.99 11.88
CA PHE A 339 -11.74 16.21 12.70
C PHE A 339 -12.46 17.34 11.94
N PRO A 340 -13.79 17.24 11.79
CA PRO A 340 -14.58 18.14 10.94
C PRO A 340 -14.60 19.60 11.40
N ARG A 341 -14.13 19.90 12.61
CA ARG A 341 -14.00 21.27 13.16
C ARG A 341 -12.56 21.68 13.43
N ALA A 342 -11.59 20.95 12.87
CA ALA A 342 -10.20 21.34 12.97
C ALA A 342 -10.00 22.75 12.36
N LYS A 343 -9.24 23.56 13.08
CA LYS A 343 -8.72 24.86 12.66
C LYS A 343 -7.34 24.69 12.05
N THR A 344 -6.51 23.82 12.62
CA THR A 344 -5.21 23.48 12.06
C THR A 344 -4.92 21.99 12.16
N ILE A 345 -4.22 21.48 11.15
CA ILE A 345 -3.66 20.13 11.14
C ILE A 345 -2.23 20.22 10.67
N TRP A 346 -1.29 19.82 11.52
CA TRP A 346 0.13 19.75 11.19
C TRP A 346 0.52 18.29 10.94
N ALA A 347 1.45 18.07 10.03
CA ALA A 347 1.93 16.76 9.65
C ALA A 347 3.29 16.87 8.94
N TYR A 348 3.93 15.75 8.59
CA TYR A 348 5.18 15.74 7.84
C TYR A 348 4.95 15.38 6.37
N GLU A 349 5.50 16.20 5.46
CA GLU A 349 5.38 16.00 4.00
C GLU A 349 6.16 14.76 3.53
N ALA A 350 7.24 14.44 4.22
CA ALA A 350 8.13 13.32 3.90
C ALA A 350 8.63 12.69 5.20
N GLN A 351 9.94 12.56 5.41
CA GLN A 351 10.45 12.02 6.65
C GLN A 351 10.12 12.92 7.84
N ALA A 352 9.69 12.32 8.94
CA ALA A 352 9.63 12.96 10.25
C ALA A 352 11.00 12.89 10.94
N PRO A 353 11.35 13.87 11.77
CA PRO A 353 12.40 13.69 12.77
C PRO A 353 11.96 12.69 13.85
N GLY A 354 12.93 12.07 14.50
CA GLY A 354 12.74 11.35 15.75
C GLY A 354 12.68 12.29 16.95
N VAL A 355 12.33 11.72 18.10
CA VAL A 355 12.16 12.45 19.37
C VAL A 355 13.43 13.20 19.79
N ASP A 356 14.59 12.62 19.54
CA ASP A 356 15.90 13.17 19.95
C ASP A 356 16.51 14.14 18.93
N ASN A 357 15.99 14.18 17.70
CA ASN A 357 16.58 15.01 16.65
C ASN A 357 15.62 16.07 16.09
N GLY A 358 14.45 16.28 16.72
CA GLY A 358 13.65 17.50 16.55
C GLY A 358 12.13 17.35 16.58
N ALA A 359 11.58 16.14 16.68
CA ALA A 359 10.12 15.97 16.75
C ALA A 359 9.52 16.71 17.97
N THR A 360 10.21 16.69 19.10
CA THR A 360 9.80 17.40 20.32
C THR A 360 9.84 18.92 20.17
N ILE A 361 10.77 19.45 19.37
CA ILE A 361 10.87 20.88 19.06
C ILE A 361 9.69 21.30 18.18
N ASP A 362 9.39 20.51 17.14
CA ASP A 362 8.23 20.74 16.27
C ASP A 362 6.93 20.65 17.06
N GLN A 363 6.80 19.66 17.95
CA GLN A 363 5.64 19.50 18.84
C GLN A 363 5.44 20.69 19.77
N ALA A 364 6.51 21.19 20.39
CA ALA A 364 6.45 22.40 21.21
C ALA A 364 6.13 23.65 20.37
N GLY A 365 6.62 23.71 19.12
CA GLY A 365 6.29 24.75 18.16
C GLY A 365 4.80 24.75 17.79
N TRP A 366 4.25 23.58 17.45
CA TRP A 366 2.83 23.37 17.20
C TRP A 366 1.97 23.75 18.40
N GLU A 367 2.34 23.28 19.60
CA GLU A 367 1.60 23.56 20.83
C GLU A 367 1.49 25.07 21.07
N ARG A 368 2.61 25.81 20.98
CA ARG A 368 2.62 27.26 21.13
C ARG A 368 1.83 27.98 20.03
N ALA A 369 1.98 27.52 18.79
CA ALA A 369 1.35 28.13 17.62
C ALA A 369 -0.18 28.00 17.62
N THR A 370 -0.69 26.91 18.19
CA THR A 370 -2.14 26.60 18.21
C THR A 370 -2.82 27.06 19.50
N ARG A 371 -2.04 27.31 20.57
CA ARG A 371 -2.54 27.81 21.86
C ARG A 371 -3.39 29.07 21.67
N GLY A 372 -4.48 29.17 22.43
CA GLY A 372 -5.31 30.37 22.42
C GLY A 372 -6.08 30.59 21.11
N ARG A 373 -6.19 29.56 20.25
CA ARG A 373 -7.02 29.53 19.02
C ARG A 373 -6.41 30.29 17.83
N ASN A 374 -5.08 30.36 17.74
CA ASN A 374 -4.41 31.04 16.63
C ASN A 374 -4.36 30.16 15.35
N ALA A 375 -5.46 30.14 14.61
CA ALA A 375 -5.59 29.38 13.36
C ALA A 375 -4.78 29.94 12.16
N ALA A 376 -4.01 31.01 12.35
CA ALA A 376 -3.29 31.67 11.26
C ALA A 376 -1.82 31.24 11.12
N VAL A 377 -1.30 30.44 12.06
CA VAL A 377 0.13 30.09 12.04
C VAL A 377 0.39 28.95 11.07
N VAL A 378 1.02 29.30 9.95
CA VAL A 378 1.68 28.34 9.06
C VAL A 378 3.18 28.43 9.32
N PRO A 379 3.80 27.40 9.91
CA PRO A 379 5.25 27.38 10.12
C PRO A 379 5.96 27.37 8.76
N THR A 380 7.05 28.12 8.64
CA THR A 380 7.86 28.19 7.40
C THR A 380 8.70 26.93 7.15
N GLY A 381 8.75 26.01 8.11
CA GLY A 381 9.46 24.73 8.02
C GLY A 381 9.45 23.95 9.34
N SER A 382 10.03 22.75 9.33
CA SER A 382 10.36 22.01 10.56
C SER A 382 11.57 22.65 11.24
N ALA A 383 11.68 22.48 12.56
CA ALA A 383 12.86 22.84 13.34
C ALA A 383 14.13 22.10 12.91
N VAL A 384 14.00 21.01 12.14
CA VAL A 384 15.11 20.22 11.62
C VAL A 384 15.40 20.56 10.16
N ALA A 385 16.64 20.94 9.87
CA ALA A 385 17.09 21.19 8.52
C ALA A 385 16.79 20.00 7.59
N GLY A 386 16.16 20.28 6.44
CA GLY A 386 15.80 19.26 5.44
C GLY A 386 14.50 18.50 5.73
N LYS A 387 13.91 18.62 6.92
CA LYS A 387 12.56 18.10 7.21
C LYS A 387 11.52 19.17 6.89
N LYS A 388 10.34 18.73 6.45
CA LYS A 388 9.31 19.59 5.89
C LYS A 388 7.96 19.26 6.51
N LEU A 389 7.33 20.28 7.09
CA LEU A 389 5.96 20.19 7.58
C LEU A 389 4.99 20.45 6.42
N ALA A 390 3.87 19.75 6.47
CA ALA A 390 2.68 20.10 5.73
C ALA A 390 1.64 20.57 6.75
N VAL A 391 1.00 21.69 6.47
CA VAL A 391 0.02 22.30 7.38
C VAL A 391 -1.23 22.63 6.61
N TRP A 392 -2.36 22.17 7.11
CA TRP A 392 -3.66 22.68 6.70
C TRP A 392 -4.18 23.63 7.77
N SER A 393 -4.74 24.76 7.34
CA SER A 393 -5.53 25.61 8.23
C SER A 393 -6.86 25.98 7.58
N PHE A 394 -7.88 26.19 8.42
CA PHE A 394 -9.18 26.67 7.96
C PHE A 394 -9.09 28.03 7.23
N LYS A 395 -8.12 28.88 7.59
CA LYS A 395 -7.96 30.22 7.02
C LYS A 395 -7.24 30.23 5.68
N SER A 396 -6.23 29.38 5.53
CA SER A 396 -5.27 29.46 4.43
C SER A 396 -5.22 28.20 3.56
N GLY A 397 -5.98 27.16 3.90
CA GLY A 397 -5.97 25.88 3.18
C GLY A 397 -4.70 25.06 3.45
N TYR A 398 -4.35 24.20 2.50
CA TYR A 398 -3.18 23.31 2.57
C TYR A 398 -1.88 24.02 2.13
N HIS A 399 -0.84 23.89 2.95
CA HIS A 399 0.51 24.42 2.73
C HIS A 399 1.52 23.29 2.82
N ALA A 400 2.29 23.10 1.76
CA ALA A 400 3.43 22.18 1.73
C ALA A 400 4.60 22.84 0.99
N THR A 401 5.81 22.37 1.28
CA THR A 401 7.02 23.05 0.80
C THR A 401 7.41 22.68 -0.62
N LYS A 402 7.02 21.49 -1.08
CA LYS A 402 7.24 21.10 -2.48
C LYS A 402 6.05 21.48 -3.33
N PRO A 403 6.27 22.04 -4.53
CA PRO A 403 5.19 22.20 -5.49
C PRO A 403 4.54 20.84 -5.77
N PRO A 404 3.21 20.80 -5.89
CA PRO A 404 2.52 19.57 -6.27
C PRO A 404 3.03 19.11 -7.63
N LEU A 405 3.37 17.83 -7.72
CA LEU A 405 3.61 17.22 -9.03
C LEU A 405 2.25 16.84 -9.62
N THR A 406 2.10 16.97 -10.94
CA THR A 406 0.90 16.48 -11.61
C THR A 406 0.84 14.95 -11.51
N LEU A 407 -0.37 14.39 -11.62
CA LEU A 407 -0.56 12.93 -11.64
C LEU A 407 0.30 12.27 -12.74
N ALA A 408 0.36 12.88 -13.93
CA ALA A 408 1.19 12.39 -15.04
C ALA A 408 2.70 12.39 -14.68
N GLN A 409 3.20 13.44 -14.02
CA GLN A 409 4.59 13.50 -13.57
C GLN A 409 4.89 12.45 -12.50
N LEU A 410 3.99 12.22 -11.56
CA LEU A 410 4.14 11.18 -10.53
C LEU A 410 4.13 9.78 -11.14
N ARG A 411 3.16 9.46 -12.00
CA ARG A 411 3.10 8.18 -12.72
C ARG A 411 4.38 7.92 -13.52
N GLY A 412 4.83 8.91 -14.31
CA GLY A 412 6.06 8.77 -15.09
C GLY A 412 7.30 8.53 -14.21
N LYS A 413 7.39 9.20 -13.06
CA LYS A 413 8.49 8.98 -12.10
C LYS A 413 8.43 7.59 -11.45
N VAL A 414 7.25 7.15 -11.02
CA VAL A 414 7.05 5.83 -10.40
C VAL A 414 7.36 4.72 -11.39
N GLN A 415 6.79 4.78 -12.60
CA GLN A 415 7.02 3.78 -13.65
C GLN A 415 8.50 3.67 -14.03
N TRP A 416 9.16 4.81 -14.27
CA TRP A 416 10.60 4.80 -14.58
C TRP A 416 11.43 4.21 -13.44
N MET A 417 11.12 4.57 -12.19
CA MET A 417 11.84 4.04 -11.03
C MET A 417 11.60 2.55 -10.82
N GLU A 418 10.39 2.07 -11.11
CA GLU A 418 10.02 0.67 -10.97
C GLU A 418 10.83 -0.22 -11.92
N GLU A 419 10.91 0.17 -13.19
CA GLU A 419 11.63 -0.56 -14.23
C GLU A 419 13.14 -0.56 -13.99
N ASN A 420 13.70 0.58 -13.62
CA ASN A 420 15.15 0.77 -13.61
C ASN A 420 15.78 0.46 -12.25
N PHE A 421 15.07 0.58 -11.13
CA PHE A 421 15.66 0.44 -9.79
C PHE A 421 14.91 -0.55 -8.91
N GLN A 422 13.57 -0.47 -8.81
CA GLN A 422 12.84 -1.31 -7.85
C GLN A 422 12.90 -2.78 -8.23
N ARG A 423 12.62 -3.14 -9.48
CA ARG A 423 12.61 -4.54 -9.90
C ARG A 423 14.00 -5.20 -9.74
N PRO A 424 15.10 -4.57 -10.15
CA PRO A 424 16.46 -5.01 -9.78
C PRO A 424 16.66 -5.19 -8.26
N ALA A 425 16.24 -4.23 -7.44
CA ALA A 425 16.42 -4.29 -5.99
C ALA A 425 15.59 -5.41 -5.34
N MET A 426 14.33 -5.60 -5.80
CA MET A 426 13.47 -6.72 -5.38
C MET A 426 14.10 -8.08 -5.67
N ASN A 427 14.85 -8.19 -6.77
CA ASN A 427 15.59 -9.38 -7.19
C ASN A 427 16.96 -9.53 -6.48
N GLY A 428 17.24 -8.71 -5.46
CA GLY A 428 18.48 -8.76 -4.69
C GLY A 428 19.72 -8.25 -5.44
N GLN A 429 19.55 -7.48 -6.52
CA GLN A 429 20.70 -6.89 -7.21
C GLN A 429 21.25 -5.70 -6.40
N ASN A 430 22.57 -5.53 -6.40
CA ASN A 430 23.24 -4.41 -5.71
C ASN A 430 23.45 -3.20 -6.62
N TYR A 431 23.25 -3.34 -7.92
CA TYR A 431 23.33 -2.28 -8.90
C TYR A 431 22.38 -2.53 -10.07
N THR A 432 22.11 -1.47 -10.81
CA THR A 432 21.42 -1.47 -12.10
C THR A 432 22.27 -0.68 -13.11
N TYR A 433 21.79 -0.56 -14.35
CA TYR A 433 22.39 0.30 -15.36
C TYR A 433 21.43 1.37 -15.82
N ASP A 434 21.89 2.62 -15.83
CA ASP A 434 21.26 3.73 -16.54
C ASP A 434 22.09 4.03 -17.79
N GLY A 435 21.69 3.44 -18.92
CA GLY A 435 22.51 3.39 -20.13
C GLY A 435 23.81 2.61 -19.89
N GLN A 436 24.95 3.29 -20.04
CA GLN A 436 26.28 2.70 -19.78
C GLN A 436 26.74 2.83 -18.32
N TRP A 437 26.00 3.57 -17.49
CA TRP A 437 26.42 3.89 -16.13
C TRP A 437 25.91 2.86 -15.14
N ARG A 438 26.82 2.26 -14.37
CA ARG A 438 26.46 1.39 -13.25
C ARG A 438 25.99 2.23 -12.08
N VAL A 439 24.73 2.05 -11.67
CA VAL A 439 24.12 2.81 -10.57
C VAL A 439 23.89 1.87 -9.38
N PRO A 440 24.43 2.18 -8.18
CA PRO A 440 24.20 1.36 -7.00
C PRO A 440 22.73 1.45 -6.57
N ILE A 441 22.14 0.30 -6.24
CA ILE A 441 20.77 0.18 -5.72
C ILE A 441 20.70 -0.64 -4.44
N SER A 442 21.85 -1.11 -3.95
CA SER A 442 21.95 -1.76 -2.65
C SER A 442 21.45 -0.81 -1.56
N ILE A 443 20.62 -1.35 -0.67
CA ILE A 443 20.03 -0.58 0.42
C ILE A 443 20.94 -0.73 1.64
N THR A 444 21.86 0.22 1.79
CA THR A 444 22.78 0.27 2.94
C THR A 444 22.23 1.08 4.10
N ASP A 445 21.37 2.06 3.80
CA ASP A 445 20.60 2.84 4.76
C ASP A 445 19.16 2.92 4.26
N PRO A 446 18.18 2.44 5.03
CA PRO A 446 16.78 2.50 4.62
C PRO A 446 16.34 3.94 4.36
N ASN A 447 16.95 4.97 4.95
CA ASN A 447 16.49 6.35 4.89
C ASN A 447 17.00 7.14 3.68
N THR A 448 17.85 6.56 2.84
CA THR A 448 18.47 7.24 1.70
C THR A 448 18.44 6.38 0.42
N GLY A 449 18.94 6.93 -0.69
CA GLY A 449 19.07 6.22 -1.96
C GLY A 449 17.81 6.16 -2.84
N LEU A 450 17.96 5.48 -3.98
CA LEU A 450 16.96 5.48 -5.06
C LEU A 450 15.69 4.71 -4.68
N VAL A 451 15.80 3.60 -3.95
CA VAL A 451 14.64 2.85 -3.48
C VAL A 451 13.81 3.70 -2.49
N ARG A 452 14.45 4.50 -1.62
CA ARG A 452 13.73 5.43 -0.73
C ARG A 452 13.07 6.55 -1.51
N GLN A 453 13.71 7.04 -2.57
CA GLN A 453 13.11 8.03 -3.46
C GLN A 453 11.88 7.47 -4.17
N TYR A 454 11.96 6.23 -4.68
CA TYR A 454 10.84 5.51 -5.27
C TYR A 454 9.68 5.37 -4.28
N TYR A 455 9.96 4.91 -3.05
CA TYR A 455 8.97 4.84 -1.98
C TYR A 455 8.27 6.19 -1.73
N SER A 456 9.06 7.27 -1.68
CA SER A 456 8.51 8.62 -1.48
C SER A 456 7.56 9.04 -2.62
N TRP A 457 7.81 8.59 -3.85
CA TRP A 457 6.92 8.82 -4.98
C TRP A 457 5.68 7.94 -4.97
N LEU A 458 5.80 6.68 -4.56
CA LEU A 458 4.65 5.79 -4.37
C LEU A 458 3.68 6.32 -3.31
N VAL A 459 4.20 6.80 -2.18
CA VAL A 459 3.40 7.46 -1.15
C VAL A 459 2.65 8.65 -1.74
N ARG A 460 3.35 9.60 -2.40
CA ARG A 460 2.71 10.78 -2.99
C ARG A 460 1.68 10.42 -4.06
N LEU A 461 1.98 9.42 -4.91
CA LEU A 461 1.08 8.95 -5.96
C LEU A 461 -0.18 8.33 -5.36
N SER A 462 -0.02 7.39 -4.42
CA SER A 462 -1.15 6.73 -3.74
C SER A 462 -2.00 7.66 -2.88
N GLN A 463 -1.49 8.87 -2.56
CA GLN A 463 -2.22 9.94 -1.88
C GLN A 463 -2.75 11.02 -2.84
N ARG A 464 -2.83 10.77 -4.15
CA ARG A 464 -3.47 11.68 -5.11
C ARG A 464 -4.97 11.46 -5.14
N ARG A 465 -5.77 12.53 -5.07
CA ARG A 465 -7.24 12.41 -5.12
C ARG A 465 -7.74 11.96 -6.50
N ASP A 466 -7.08 12.44 -7.55
CA ASP A 466 -7.37 12.16 -8.95
C ASP A 466 -6.85 10.80 -9.44
N LEU A 467 -6.30 9.96 -8.56
CA LEU A 467 -5.87 8.61 -8.90
C LEU A 467 -7.07 7.64 -8.87
N PRO A 468 -7.36 6.91 -9.98
CA PRO A 468 -8.40 5.89 -10.02
C PRO A 468 -8.24 4.83 -8.92
N SER A 469 -9.34 4.30 -8.41
CA SER A 469 -9.33 3.38 -7.25
C SER A 469 -8.66 2.04 -7.55
N ASP A 470 -8.84 1.52 -8.75
CA ASP A 470 -8.18 0.31 -9.26
C ASP A 470 -6.66 0.51 -9.36
N GLU A 471 -6.23 1.66 -9.88
CA GLU A 471 -4.82 2.01 -9.96
C GLU A 471 -4.20 2.30 -8.57
N ARG A 472 -4.98 2.89 -7.65
CA ARG A 472 -4.55 3.16 -6.28
C ARG A 472 -4.19 1.88 -5.55
N ALA A 473 -5.02 0.84 -5.64
CA ALA A 473 -4.76 -0.45 -4.99
C ALA A 473 -3.40 -1.02 -5.39
N LEU A 474 -3.07 -1.00 -6.69
CA LEU A 474 -1.76 -1.44 -7.21
C LEU A 474 -0.60 -0.64 -6.59
N TRP A 475 -0.68 0.69 -6.61
CA TRP A 475 0.43 1.51 -6.11
C TRP A 475 0.58 1.44 -4.58
N VAL A 476 -0.51 1.22 -3.87
CA VAL A 476 -0.48 0.99 -2.43
C VAL A 476 0.19 -0.35 -2.11
N GLU A 477 -0.13 -1.42 -2.85
CA GLU A 477 0.59 -2.69 -2.72
C GLU A 477 2.09 -2.51 -2.94
N LYS A 478 2.49 -1.83 -4.03
CA LYS A 478 3.91 -1.51 -4.29
C LYS A 478 4.54 -0.69 -3.18
N LYS A 479 3.80 0.27 -2.58
CA LYS A 479 4.26 1.06 -1.44
C LYS A 479 4.59 0.15 -0.25
N HIS A 480 3.71 -0.79 0.10
CA HIS A 480 3.92 -1.73 1.19
C HIS A 480 5.08 -2.70 0.94
N GLN A 481 5.24 -3.21 -0.29
CA GLN A 481 6.39 -4.04 -0.66
C GLN A 481 7.70 -3.25 -0.55
N THR A 482 7.72 -2.02 -1.05
CA THR A 482 8.93 -1.19 -1.11
C THR A 482 9.42 -0.80 0.29
N ILE A 483 8.53 -0.50 1.24
CA ILE A 483 8.98 -0.21 2.62
C ILE A 483 9.60 -1.44 3.28
N ARG A 484 9.04 -2.63 3.08
CA ARG A 484 9.61 -3.89 3.57
C ARG A 484 10.96 -4.20 2.93
N LEU A 485 11.12 -3.86 1.65
CA LEU A 485 12.40 -3.99 0.95
C LEU A 485 13.45 -3.07 1.58
N LEU A 486 13.09 -1.81 1.86
CA LEU A 486 13.99 -0.84 2.49
C LEU A 486 14.52 -1.33 3.83
N TYR A 487 13.67 -1.97 4.62
CA TYR A 487 14.01 -2.46 5.95
C TYR A 487 14.35 -3.96 5.98
N PHE A 488 14.54 -4.60 4.82
CA PHE A 488 14.70 -6.05 4.71
C PHE A 488 15.78 -6.60 5.64
N GLY A 489 17.01 -6.07 5.51
CA GLY A 489 18.14 -6.53 6.31
C GLY A 489 18.18 -5.95 7.73
N ALA A 490 17.51 -4.83 7.98
CA ALA A 490 17.58 -4.14 9.25
C ALA A 490 16.65 -4.77 10.31
N THR A 491 15.41 -5.08 9.92
CA THR A 491 14.36 -5.50 10.86
C THR A 491 13.51 -6.63 10.32
N VAL A 492 13.12 -6.61 9.05
CA VAL A 492 12.19 -7.61 8.47
C VAL A 492 12.77 -9.02 8.52
N ALA A 493 13.98 -9.26 8.02
CA ALA A 493 14.57 -10.59 8.00
C ALA A 493 14.84 -11.14 9.41
N PRO A 494 15.40 -10.37 10.37
CA PRO A 494 15.50 -10.79 11.76
C PRO A 494 14.15 -11.16 12.40
N HIS A 495 13.09 -10.36 12.19
CA HIS A 495 11.76 -10.65 12.70
C HIS A 495 11.17 -11.90 12.05
N PHE A 496 11.30 -12.03 10.72
CA PHE A 496 10.84 -13.19 9.96
C PHE A 496 11.46 -14.50 10.47
N GLN A 497 12.77 -14.49 10.75
CA GLN A 497 13.44 -15.65 11.34
C GLN A 497 12.96 -15.95 12.76
N ARG A 498 12.76 -14.92 13.59
CA ARG A 498 12.31 -15.09 14.97
C ARG A 498 10.91 -15.67 15.03
N GLU A 499 10.01 -15.16 14.20
CA GLU A 499 8.61 -15.58 14.13
C GLU A 499 8.49 -16.98 13.52
N TYR A 500 9.09 -17.21 12.34
CA TYR A 500 8.80 -18.40 11.53
C TYR A 500 9.93 -19.44 11.50
N GLY A 501 11.08 -19.17 12.15
CA GLY A 501 12.28 -20.00 12.02
C GLY A 501 12.08 -21.46 12.40
N ALA A 502 11.25 -21.74 13.40
CA ALA A 502 10.93 -23.11 13.82
C ALA A 502 10.12 -23.87 12.77
N GLU A 503 9.15 -23.22 12.11
CA GLU A 503 8.33 -23.86 11.06
C GLU A 503 9.13 -24.04 9.78
N ILE A 504 9.93 -23.04 9.41
CA ILE A 504 10.90 -23.12 8.31
C ILE A 504 11.83 -24.31 8.53
N GLY A 505 12.38 -24.47 9.74
CA GLY A 505 13.19 -25.63 10.12
C GLY A 505 12.52 -26.97 9.84
N ARG A 506 11.24 -27.12 10.24
CA ARG A 506 10.46 -28.33 9.99
C ARG A 506 10.20 -28.55 8.49
N GLY A 507 9.82 -27.52 7.75
CA GLY A 507 9.55 -27.60 6.31
C GLY A 507 10.79 -27.97 5.50
N TYR A 508 11.96 -27.43 5.84
CA TYR A 508 13.25 -27.80 5.22
C TYR A 508 13.60 -29.27 5.50
N ALA A 509 13.42 -29.74 6.74
CA ALA A 509 13.69 -31.14 7.09
C ALA A 509 12.83 -32.13 6.28
N LYS A 510 11.55 -31.81 5.99
CA LYS A 510 10.67 -32.65 5.15
C LYS A 510 11.16 -32.82 3.71
N LEU A 511 11.98 -31.88 3.23
CA LEU A 511 12.62 -31.93 1.91
C LEU A 511 14.06 -32.45 1.95
N GLY A 512 14.57 -32.84 3.14
CA GLY A 512 15.95 -33.25 3.33
C GLY A 512 16.95 -32.09 3.17
N LEU A 513 16.50 -30.86 3.46
CA LEU A 513 17.32 -29.66 3.41
C LEU A 513 17.64 -29.19 4.83
N LYS A 514 18.78 -28.51 5.00
CA LYS A 514 19.11 -27.76 6.21
C LYS A 514 18.57 -26.34 6.08
N ALA A 515 17.74 -25.90 7.01
CA ALA A 515 17.23 -24.53 7.02
C ALA A 515 18.37 -23.52 7.24
N PRO A 516 18.46 -22.45 6.43
CA PRO A 516 19.33 -21.32 6.74
C PRO A 516 18.71 -20.46 7.86
N ASP A 517 19.54 -19.61 8.46
CA ASP A 517 19.07 -18.52 9.33
C ASP A 517 18.75 -17.32 8.44
N PHE A 518 17.47 -17.15 8.08
CA PHE A 518 17.01 -16.06 7.21
C PHE A 518 17.30 -14.67 7.81
N GLY A 519 17.40 -14.55 9.14
CA GLY A 519 17.66 -13.29 9.83
C GLY A 519 19.08 -12.76 9.62
N ARG A 520 19.98 -13.58 9.09
CA ARG A 520 21.38 -13.23 8.78
C ARG A 520 21.65 -13.11 7.28
N LEU A 521 20.67 -13.45 6.43
CA LEU A 521 20.83 -13.39 4.99
C LEU A 521 20.55 -11.99 4.47
N ASN A 522 21.38 -11.51 3.56
CA ASN A 522 20.99 -10.37 2.74
C ASN A 522 19.90 -10.78 1.73
N ARG A 523 19.31 -9.79 1.06
CA ARG A 523 18.20 -10.02 0.12
C ARG A 523 18.50 -11.07 -0.95
N ALA A 524 19.66 -10.98 -1.59
CA ALA A 524 20.05 -11.91 -2.66
C ALA A 524 20.20 -13.34 -2.14
N GLN A 525 20.84 -13.52 -0.99
CA GLN A 525 21.04 -14.83 -0.38
C GLN A 525 19.72 -15.45 0.07
N ALA A 526 18.82 -14.64 0.64
CA ALA A 526 17.48 -15.10 1.04
C ALA A 526 16.71 -15.62 -0.18
N LEU A 527 16.69 -14.89 -1.30
CA LEU A 527 16.04 -15.32 -2.53
C LEU A 527 16.64 -16.61 -3.10
N GLN A 528 17.96 -16.77 -3.08
CA GLN A 528 18.62 -18.00 -3.51
C GLN A 528 18.18 -19.23 -2.69
N GLU A 529 18.01 -19.07 -1.38
CA GLU A 529 17.51 -20.16 -0.53
C GLU A 529 16.02 -20.45 -0.76
N VAL A 530 15.21 -19.43 -1.06
CA VAL A 530 13.80 -19.63 -1.49
C VAL A 530 13.75 -20.42 -2.81
N ASP A 531 14.50 -20.01 -3.83
CA ASP A 531 14.53 -20.69 -5.13
C ASP A 531 14.96 -22.16 -4.99
N LYS A 532 15.98 -22.41 -4.17
CA LYS A 532 16.48 -23.76 -3.86
C LYS A 532 15.42 -24.60 -3.14
N TYR A 533 14.66 -24.01 -2.21
CA TYR A 533 13.57 -24.68 -1.52
C TYR A 533 12.44 -25.05 -2.49
N LEU A 534 11.96 -24.08 -3.28
CA LEU A 534 10.86 -24.28 -4.23
C LEU A 534 11.23 -25.30 -5.32
N ALA A 535 12.44 -25.22 -5.88
CA ALA A 535 12.91 -26.20 -6.86
C ALA A 535 13.00 -27.63 -6.29
N LYS A 536 13.25 -27.79 -4.99
CA LYS A 536 13.25 -29.10 -4.32
C LYS A 536 11.82 -29.59 -4.07
N LEU A 537 10.92 -28.68 -3.71
CA LEU A 537 9.49 -28.96 -3.50
C LEU A 537 8.85 -29.46 -4.81
N ASP A 538 9.09 -28.77 -5.93
CA ASP A 538 8.53 -29.12 -7.25
C ASP A 538 8.97 -30.51 -7.74
N LYS A 539 10.18 -30.94 -7.36
CA LYS A 539 10.72 -32.26 -7.70
C LYS A 539 10.18 -33.40 -6.83
N LYS A 540 9.34 -33.11 -5.83
CA LYS A 540 8.79 -34.11 -4.91
C LYS A 540 7.25 -34.09 -4.97
N PRO A 541 6.65 -34.75 -5.99
CA PRO A 541 5.20 -34.94 -6.05
C PRO A 541 4.70 -35.57 -4.73
N GLY A 542 3.64 -35.00 -4.14
CA GLY A 542 3.14 -35.45 -2.84
C GLY A 542 4.02 -35.07 -1.64
N ALA A 543 4.80 -33.98 -1.75
CA ALA A 543 5.50 -33.41 -0.60
C ALA A 543 4.54 -33.19 0.59
N ALA A 544 5.06 -33.36 1.80
CA ALA A 544 4.28 -33.20 3.02
C ALA A 544 3.61 -31.81 3.09
N PRO A 545 2.39 -31.68 3.64
CA PRO A 545 1.68 -30.40 3.72
C PRO A 545 2.51 -29.28 4.37
N GLU A 546 3.31 -29.61 5.38
CA GLU A 546 4.19 -28.63 6.04
C GLU A 546 5.25 -28.08 5.09
N ALA A 547 5.75 -28.89 4.15
CA ALA A 547 6.69 -28.42 3.15
C ALA A 547 6.03 -27.48 2.12
N GLN A 548 4.79 -27.77 1.75
CA GLN A 548 4.01 -26.90 0.86
C GLN A 548 3.69 -25.55 1.52
N GLN A 549 3.26 -25.59 2.79
CA GLN A 549 2.98 -24.39 3.58
C GLN A 549 4.22 -23.49 3.72
N ILE A 550 5.40 -24.08 3.98
CA ILE A 550 6.65 -23.31 4.04
C ILE A 550 7.05 -22.77 2.67
N GLY A 551 6.80 -23.49 1.58
CA GLY A 551 6.96 -22.94 0.23
C GLY A 551 6.16 -21.67 0.02
N THR A 552 4.87 -21.68 0.37
CA THR A 552 4.01 -20.49 0.31
C THR A 552 4.48 -19.37 1.23
N LEU A 553 4.89 -19.70 2.47
CA LEU A 553 5.38 -18.71 3.43
C LEU A 553 6.66 -18.01 2.95
N LEU A 554 7.60 -18.76 2.39
CA LEU A 554 8.85 -18.23 1.84
C LEU A 554 8.60 -17.37 0.61
N GLN A 555 7.72 -17.80 -0.29
CA GLN A 555 7.34 -17.01 -1.45
C GLN A 555 6.68 -15.68 -1.01
N ARG A 556 5.63 -15.74 -0.18
CA ARG A 556 4.91 -14.53 0.23
C ARG A 556 5.74 -13.62 1.14
N GLY A 557 6.38 -14.18 2.16
CA GLY A 557 7.12 -13.44 3.17
C GLY A 557 8.49 -12.98 2.71
N VAL A 558 9.26 -13.83 2.03
CA VAL A 558 10.58 -13.43 1.55
C VAL A 558 10.45 -12.86 0.14
N GLN A 559 10.03 -13.63 -0.87
CA GLN A 559 10.09 -13.17 -2.25
C GLN A 559 9.18 -11.96 -2.55
N ASP A 560 7.92 -12.02 -2.15
CA ASP A 560 6.91 -11.01 -2.49
C ASP A 560 6.80 -9.86 -1.48
N LEU A 561 7.41 -10.03 -0.30
CA LEU A 561 7.33 -9.09 0.83
C LEU A 561 5.90 -8.71 1.19
N ASP A 562 5.03 -9.72 1.27
CA ASP A 562 3.61 -9.60 1.49
C ASP A 562 3.30 -8.99 2.88
N PRO A 563 2.54 -7.87 2.95
CA PRO A 563 2.15 -7.24 4.21
C PRO A 563 1.32 -8.12 5.15
N GLY A 564 0.64 -9.15 4.63
CA GLY A 564 -0.09 -10.12 5.45
C GLY A 564 0.81 -11.14 6.17
N ILE A 565 2.09 -11.25 5.78
CA ILE A 565 3.09 -12.10 6.43
C ILE A 565 4.08 -11.25 7.23
N ILE A 566 4.43 -10.07 6.71
CA ILE A 566 5.31 -9.09 7.35
C ILE A 566 4.44 -7.89 7.74
N PRO A 567 3.98 -7.78 8.99
CA PRO A 567 3.17 -6.64 9.43
C PRO A 567 3.98 -5.34 9.46
N ASP A 568 3.29 -4.19 9.54
CA ASP A 568 3.95 -2.87 9.56
C ASP A 568 4.82 -2.65 10.80
N GLY A 569 4.51 -3.30 11.93
CA GLY A 569 5.35 -3.25 13.15
C GLY A 569 6.76 -3.84 12.98
N TRP A 570 7.08 -4.43 11.82
CA TRP A 570 8.43 -4.91 11.49
C TRP A 570 9.26 -3.91 10.68
N VAL A 571 8.73 -2.75 10.25
CA VAL A 571 9.40 -1.79 9.36
C VAL A 571 9.57 -0.38 9.91
#